data_AF-A0A6G3TN26-F1
#
_entry.id   AF-A0A6G3TN26-F1
#
_cell.length_a   1.000
_cell.length_b   1.000
_cell.length_c   1.000
_cell.angle_alpha   90.00
_cell.angle_beta   90.00
_cell.angle_gamma   90.00
#
_symmetry.space_group_name_H-M   'P 1'
#
loop_
_entity.id
_entity.type
_entity.pdbx_description
1 polymer ?
#
loop_
_entity_poly.entity_id
_entity_poly.type
_entity_poly.pdbx_seq_one_letter_code
_entity_poly.pdbx_strand_id
1 'polypeptide(L)'
;MKGLLHRHRELCERAVDPLEIAAGLEAHGVTDRTAARFRHRDVFSLAEEMYARVPRDGDTPARPEEGPAPRPVGPRAAGFVLALLPGV
;
A
#
# COMPACT_ATOMS: atom_id res chain seq x y z
N MET A 1 23.05 -11.34 -15.21
CA MET A 1 21.77 -10.60 -15.07
C MET A 1 20.55 -11.48 -14.78
N LYS A 2 20.23 -12.51 -15.59
CA LYS A 2 19.08 -13.40 -15.30
C LYS A 2 19.12 -14.05 -13.90
N GLY A 3 20.30 -14.42 -13.40
CA GLY A 3 20.49 -14.88 -12.01
C GLY A 3 20.51 -13.79 -10.92
N LEU A 4 20.43 -12.50 -11.28
CA LEU A 4 20.28 -11.36 -10.36
C LEU A 4 18.79 -11.05 -10.18
N LEU A 5 18.01 -11.01 -11.26
CA LEU A 5 16.55 -10.82 -11.21
C LEU A 5 15.80 -12.03 -10.66
N HIS A 6 16.20 -13.27 -10.98
CA HIS A 6 15.64 -14.46 -10.30
C HIS A 6 16.04 -14.54 -8.83
N ARG A 7 17.12 -13.87 -8.45
CA ARG A 7 17.57 -13.73 -7.06
C ARG A 7 16.94 -12.52 -6.36
N HIS A 8 16.35 -11.58 -7.10
CA HIS A 8 15.71 -10.36 -6.59
C HIS A 8 14.26 -10.19 -7.09
N ARG A 9 13.60 -11.31 -7.44
CA ARG A 9 12.23 -11.28 -7.99
C ARG A 9 11.25 -10.69 -6.96
N GLU A 10 11.45 -11.03 -5.69
CA GLU A 10 10.79 -10.40 -4.54
C GLU A 10 11.02 -8.87 -4.45
N LEU A 11 12.16 -8.35 -4.91
CA LEU A 11 12.49 -6.93 -4.80
C LEU A 11 11.70 -6.12 -5.83
N CYS A 12 11.46 -6.71 -7.00
CA CYS A 12 10.63 -6.16 -8.05
C CYS A 12 9.13 -6.30 -7.75
N GLU A 13 8.71 -7.34 -7.02
CA GLU A 13 7.33 -7.48 -6.57
C GLU A 13 6.99 -6.52 -5.44
N ARG A 14 7.97 -5.85 -4.82
CA ARG A 14 7.78 -4.99 -3.64
C ARG A 14 7.93 -3.49 -3.90
N ALA A 15 8.11 -3.06 -5.14
CA ALA A 15 8.53 -1.69 -5.44
C ALA A 15 7.39 -0.76 -5.89
N VAL A 16 6.16 -0.98 -5.43
CA VAL A 16 5.04 -0.03 -5.62
C VAL A 16 4.63 0.46 -4.24
N ASP A 17 4.55 1.76 -4.04
CA ASP A 17 4.18 2.35 -2.75
C ASP A 17 2.71 2.85 -2.76
N PRO A 18 1.97 2.75 -1.64
CA PRO A 18 0.64 3.36 -1.51
C PRO A 18 0.58 4.84 -1.90
N LEU A 19 1.63 5.63 -1.70
CA LEU A 19 1.70 7.03 -2.14
C LEU A 19 1.75 7.16 -3.65
N GLU A 20 2.46 6.26 -4.35
CA GLU A 20 2.46 6.24 -5.82
C GLU A 20 1.08 5.85 -6.35
N ILE A 21 0.39 4.94 -5.65
CA ILE A 21 -1.00 4.59 -5.95
C ILE A 21 -1.91 5.79 -5.68
N ALA A 22 -1.74 6.51 -4.58
CA ALA A 22 -2.51 7.70 -4.25
C ALA A 22 -2.30 8.82 -5.29
N ALA A 23 -1.05 9.12 -5.63
CA ALA A 23 -0.70 10.09 -6.66
C ALA A 23 -1.29 9.69 -8.02
N GLY A 24 -1.27 8.40 -8.35
CA GLY A 24 -1.95 7.85 -9.51
C GLY A 24 -3.45 8.10 -9.45
N LEU A 25 -4.12 7.79 -8.34
CA LEU A 25 -5.55 8.01 -8.16
C LEU A 25 -5.93 9.50 -8.30
N GLU A 26 -5.17 10.40 -7.67
CA GLU A 26 -5.39 11.85 -7.74
C GLU A 26 -5.22 12.41 -9.15
N ALA A 27 -4.19 11.96 -9.88
CA ALA A 27 -3.97 12.33 -11.27
C ALA A 27 -5.14 11.90 -12.19
N HIS A 28 -5.88 10.87 -11.80
CA HIS A 28 -7.10 10.41 -12.48
C HIS A 28 -8.39 11.07 -11.94
N GLY A 29 -8.26 12.09 -11.09
CA GLY A 29 -9.39 12.84 -10.54
C GLY A 29 -10.12 12.15 -9.39
N VAL A 30 -9.52 11.11 -8.81
CA VAL A 30 -10.02 10.54 -7.55
C VAL A 30 -9.68 11.51 -6.43
N THR A 31 -10.69 11.88 -5.65
CA THR A 31 -10.56 12.80 -4.51
C THR A 31 -11.07 12.09 -3.26
N ASP A 32 -10.87 12.68 -2.08
CA ASP A 32 -11.38 12.14 -0.82
C ASP A 32 -12.90 11.93 -0.85
N ARG A 33 -13.62 12.85 -1.50
CA ARG A 33 -15.08 12.70 -1.69
C ARG A 33 -15.41 11.47 -2.54
N THR A 34 -14.59 11.16 -3.54
CA THR A 34 -14.74 9.95 -4.35
C THR A 34 -14.35 8.71 -3.54
N ALA A 35 -13.26 8.77 -2.76
CA ALA A 35 -12.83 7.68 -1.87
C ALA A 35 -13.89 7.32 -0.80
N ALA A 36 -14.59 8.33 -0.25
CA ALA A 36 -15.70 8.14 0.68
C ALA A 36 -16.84 7.28 0.11
N ARG A 37 -17.05 7.32 -1.21
CA ARG A 37 -18.04 6.47 -1.88
C ARG A 37 -17.63 4.99 -1.83
N PHE A 38 -16.33 4.73 -1.84
CA PHE A 38 -15.73 3.41 -1.64
C PHE A 38 -15.58 3.03 -0.16
N ARG A 39 -16.18 3.79 0.78
CA ARG A 39 -16.07 3.58 2.25
C ARG A 39 -14.67 3.84 2.83
N HIS A 40 -13.82 4.57 2.12
CA HIS A 40 -12.51 5.01 2.62
C HIS A 40 -12.55 6.49 2.99
N ARG A 41 -11.79 6.89 4.02
CA ARG A 41 -11.82 8.27 4.52
C ARG A 41 -11.22 9.27 3.53
N ASP A 42 -10.18 8.86 2.81
CA ASP A 42 -9.39 9.70 1.90
C ASP A 42 -8.75 8.84 0.78
N VAL A 43 -8.15 9.50 -0.23
CA VAL A 43 -7.51 8.82 -1.38
C VAL A 43 -6.35 7.93 -0.93
N PHE A 44 -5.62 8.34 0.10
CA PHE A 44 -4.53 7.54 0.66
C PHE A 44 -5.03 6.24 1.28
N SER A 45 -6.07 6.29 2.11
CA SER A 45 -6.71 5.12 2.71
C SER A 45 -7.24 4.13 1.67
N LEU A 46 -7.73 4.65 0.53
CA LEU A 46 -8.15 3.83 -0.61
C LEU A 46 -6.93 3.20 -1.31
N ALA A 47 -5.85 3.95 -1.49
CA ALA A 47 -4.60 3.47 -2.08
C ALA A 47 -3.94 2.36 -1.25
N GLU A 48 -3.96 2.49 0.07
CA GLU A 48 -3.48 1.45 1.00
C GLU A 48 -4.29 0.16 0.87
N GLU A 49 -5.62 0.25 0.82
CA GLU A 49 -6.49 -0.92 0.61
C GLU A 49 -6.22 -1.58 -0.75
N MET A 50 -6.04 -0.78 -1.80
CA MET A 50 -5.69 -1.28 -3.12
C MET A 50 -4.32 -1.96 -3.12
N TYR A 51 -3.33 -1.39 -2.44
CA TYR A 51 -2.00 -1.98 -2.27
C TYR A 51 -2.07 -3.32 -1.52
N ALA A 52 -2.84 -3.37 -0.43
CA ALA A 52 -3.00 -4.55 0.43
C ALA A 52 -3.73 -5.71 -0.25
N ARG A 53 -4.58 -5.42 -1.25
CA ARG A 53 -5.30 -6.44 -2.03
C ARG A 53 -4.46 -7.10 -3.11
N VAL A 54 -3.30 -6.56 -3.45
CA VAL A 54 -2.39 -7.19 -4.42
C VAL A 54 -1.64 -8.31 -3.69
N PRO A 55 -1.85 -9.59 -4.04
CA PRO A 55 -1.07 -10.69 -3.46
C PRO A 55 0.39 -10.51 -3.87
N ARG A 56 1.28 -10.38 -2.89
CA ARG A 56 2.73 -10.33 -3.06
C ARG A 56 3.27 -11.70 -2.64
N ASP A 57 4.16 -12.32 -3.41
CA ASP A 57 4.66 -13.67 -3.09
C ASP A 57 5.32 -13.62 -1.69
N GLY A 58 4.61 -14.14 -0.67
CA GLY A 58 4.99 -14.08 0.75
C GLY A 58 3.87 -13.66 1.71
N ASP A 59 2.90 -12.87 1.25
CA ASP A 59 1.72 -12.49 2.02
C ASP A 59 0.55 -13.40 1.64
N THR A 60 0.30 -14.44 2.44
CA THR A 60 -1.01 -15.08 2.44
C THR A 60 -1.97 -14.10 3.10
N PRO A 61 -2.92 -13.48 2.36
CA PRO A 61 -3.79 -12.48 2.97
C PRO A 61 -4.66 -13.15 4.04
N ALA A 62 -4.56 -12.68 5.28
CA ALA A 62 -5.56 -12.97 6.29
C ALA A 62 -6.88 -12.39 5.79
N ARG A 63 -7.76 -13.26 5.31
CA ARG A 63 -9.10 -12.90 4.86
C ARG A 63 -9.76 -12.03 5.93
N PRO A 64 -10.28 -10.83 5.59
CA PRO A 64 -11.08 -10.06 6.52
C PRO A 64 -12.30 -10.91 6.92
N GLU A 65 -12.35 -11.34 8.17
CA GLU A 65 -13.55 -11.93 8.77
C GLU A 65 -14.61 -10.81 8.83
N GLU A 66 -15.55 -10.81 7.89
CA GLU A 66 -16.74 -9.95 7.94
C GLU A 66 -17.63 -10.42 9.11
N GLY A 67 -17.40 -9.87 10.30
CA GLY A 67 -18.23 -10.08 11.49
C GLY A 67 -18.13 -8.91 12.48
N PRO A 68 -19.24 -8.43 13.08
CA PRO A 68 -19.29 -7.10 13.69
C PRO A 68 -18.76 -7.09 15.14
N ALA A 69 -17.79 -6.22 15.46
CA ALA A 69 -17.70 -5.39 16.69
C ALA A 69 -16.27 -4.83 16.93
N PRO A 70 -16.13 -3.67 17.61
CA PRO A 70 -14.93 -2.84 17.56
C PRO A 70 -13.89 -3.26 18.61
N ARG A 71 -12.60 -3.21 18.26
CA ARG A 71 -11.50 -3.30 19.23
C ARG A 71 -10.35 -2.35 18.82
N PRO A 72 -9.68 -1.69 19.79
CA PRO A 72 -8.77 -0.59 19.50
C PRO A 72 -7.48 -1.15 18.89
N VAL A 73 -7.20 -0.74 17.66
CA VAL A 73 -5.94 -1.06 16.98
C VAL A 73 -4.90 -0.10 17.53
N GLY A 74 -4.06 -0.60 18.45
CA GLY A 74 -2.85 0.11 18.87
C GLY A 74 -1.98 0.44 17.64
N PRO A 75 -1.25 1.56 17.65
CA PRO A 75 -0.58 2.05 16.45
C PRO A 75 0.57 1.10 16.09
N ARG A 76 0.38 0.27 15.06
CA ARG A 76 1.47 -0.38 14.35
C ARG A 76 2.13 0.69 13.48
N ALA A 77 2.99 1.49 14.11
CA ALA A 77 3.88 2.41 13.41
C ALA A 77 4.95 1.59 12.68
N ALA A 78 4.64 1.16 11.45
CA ALA A 78 5.66 0.74 10.50
C ALA A 78 6.17 2.01 9.79
N GLY A 79 7.10 2.70 10.44
CA GLY A 79 7.73 3.88 9.88
C GLY A 79 8.57 3.51 8.65
N PHE A 80 8.19 4.03 7.48
CA PHE A 80 9.08 4.15 6.33
C PHE A 80 9.86 5.46 6.47
N VAL A 81 11.16 5.37 6.78
CA VAL A 81 12.07 6.52 6.68
C VAL A 81 12.61 6.54 5.24
N LEU A 82 12.05 7.42 4.42
CA LEU A 82 12.55 7.73 3.09
C LEU A 82 13.76 8.68 3.18
N ALA A 83 14.67 8.50 2.22
CA ALA A 83 16.06 8.93 2.19
C ALA A 83 16.32 10.45 2.21
N LEU A 84 17.53 10.81 2.64
CA LEU A 84 18.24 11.98 2.14
C LEU A 84 19.65 11.55 1.70
N LEU A 85 19.87 11.47 0.39
CA LEU A 85 21.15 11.84 -0.21
C LEU A 85 21.07 13.34 -0.56
N PRO A 86 22.17 14.11 -0.44
CA PRO A 86 23.04 14.25 -1.60
C PRO A 86 24.54 14.23 -1.24
N GLY A 87 25.35 14.04 -2.28
CA GLY A 87 26.75 13.64 -2.20
C GLY A 87 27.76 14.72 -1.80
N VAL A 88 28.98 14.21 -1.61
CA VAL A 88 30.29 14.81 -1.85
C VAL A 88 31.21 13.69 -2.31
#